data_AF-A0A258G1B2-F1
#
_entry.id   AF-A0A258G1B2-F1
#
_cell.length_a   1.000
_cell.length_b   1.000
_cell.length_c   1.000
_cell.angle_alpha   90.00
_cell.angle_beta   90.00
_cell.angle_gamma   90.00
#
_symmetry.space_group_name_H-M   'P 1'
#
loop_
_entity.id
_entity.type
_entity.pdbx_description
1 polymer ?
#
loop_
_entity_poly.entity_id
_entity_poly.type
_entity_poly.pdbx_seq_one_letter_code
_entity_poly.pdbx_strand_id
1 'polypeptide(L)'
;MNNFLTQFASSEAVAEKTDLFTSIGVDWKLLILQTIAFLVLLWFLKKFVYPPLVAMLDKREAQIEESTRAAVEASKRAAESQAKVDKLLAEARSEAREIVATAKSEAGAMLTDAEAKSKQQAENIVAQAQDSIAKEVLAAKKALHNETIELVAQATEKVVGKTVNAEVDDSVIKAALGDA
;
A
#
# COMPACT_ATOMS: atom_id res chain seq x y z
N MET A 1 -43.29 29.98 -90.15
CA MET A 1 -42.98 28.83 -91.01
C MET A 1 -41.88 29.27 -91.97
N ASN A 2 -40.80 28.49 -92.13
CA ASN A 2 -39.64 28.67 -93.03
C ASN A 2 -38.44 29.50 -92.53
N ASN A 3 -37.69 28.96 -91.56
CA ASN A 3 -36.23 29.19 -91.50
C ASN A 3 -35.44 27.95 -91.01
N PHE A 4 -35.99 26.75 -91.21
CA PHE A 4 -35.37 25.47 -90.83
C PHE A 4 -34.72 24.74 -92.02
N LEU A 5 -34.93 25.22 -93.25
CA LEU A 5 -34.54 24.52 -94.49
C LEU A 5 -33.27 25.07 -95.16
N THR A 6 -32.65 26.14 -94.64
CA THR A 6 -31.46 26.77 -95.25
C THR A 6 -30.19 26.64 -94.41
N GLN A 7 -30.26 26.19 -93.15
CA GLN A 7 -29.07 25.93 -92.33
C GLN A 7 -28.51 24.50 -92.48
N PHE A 8 -29.21 23.64 -93.23
CA PHE A 8 -28.72 22.33 -93.66
C PHE A 8 -28.09 22.36 -95.06
N ALA A 9 -28.08 23.51 -95.75
CA ALA A 9 -27.67 23.62 -97.16
C ALA A 9 -26.21 24.06 -97.40
N SER A 10 -25.39 24.22 -96.34
CA SER A 10 -23.93 24.48 -96.48
C SER A 10 -23.06 23.29 -96.02
N SER A 11 -23.66 22.11 -95.90
CA SER A 11 -22.99 20.86 -95.50
C SER A 11 -22.28 20.13 -96.65
N GLU A 12 -22.08 20.74 -97.82
CA GLU A 12 -21.37 20.09 -98.93
C GLU A 12 -20.45 21.08 -99.63
N ALA A 13 -19.14 20.90 -99.45
CA ALA A 13 -18.14 20.85 -100.54
C ALA A 13 -16.71 20.77 -99.99
N VAL A 14 -16.20 19.56 -99.74
CA VAL A 14 -14.85 19.16 -100.17
C VAL A 14 -14.89 17.67 -100.47
N ALA A 15 -14.89 17.33 -101.75
CA ALA A 15 -14.62 15.98 -102.24
C ALA A 15 -13.14 15.92 -102.65
N GLU A 16 -12.37 14.98 -102.10
CA GLU A 16 -11.39 14.24 -102.90
C GLU A 16 -10.92 12.94 -102.23
N LYS A 17 -11.06 11.84 -102.99
CA LYS A 17 -10.46 10.49 -102.85
C LYS A 17 -10.38 9.88 -101.44
N THR A 18 -11.48 9.26 -101.04
CA THR A 18 -11.52 8.24 -99.99
C THR A 18 -10.98 6.92 -100.52
N ASP A 19 -9.72 6.63 -100.15
CA ASP A 19 -9.12 5.30 -100.24
C ASP A 19 -10.03 4.25 -99.60
N LEU A 20 -9.96 3.02 -100.11
CA LEU A 20 -10.80 1.85 -99.77
C LEU A 20 -11.02 1.58 -98.26
N PHE A 21 -10.25 2.21 -97.38
CA PHE A 21 -10.35 2.13 -95.93
C PHE A 21 -11.48 3.01 -95.34
N THR A 22 -11.93 4.05 -96.03
CA THR A 22 -12.99 4.94 -95.52
C THR A 22 -14.40 4.37 -95.66
N SER A 23 -14.63 3.41 -96.57
CA SER A 23 -15.93 2.71 -96.69
C SER A 23 -16.11 1.59 -95.66
N ILE A 24 -15.03 1.17 -94.99
CA ILE A 24 -15.06 0.29 -93.80
C ILE A 24 -15.28 1.12 -92.51
N GLY A 25 -15.44 2.44 -92.62
CA GLY A 25 -15.67 3.34 -91.48
C GLY A 25 -14.41 3.61 -90.66
N VAL A 26 -13.23 3.34 -91.21
CA VAL A 26 -11.95 3.50 -90.51
C VAL A 26 -11.11 4.60 -91.16
N ASP A 27 -11.21 5.80 -90.58
CA ASP A 27 -10.33 6.91 -90.92
C ASP A 27 -8.99 6.77 -90.18
N TRP A 28 -7.93 6.42 -90.91
CA TRP A 28 -6.58 6.26 -90.37
C TRP A 28 -6.08 7.49 -89.58
N LYS A 29 -6.42 8.71 -90.03
CA LYS A 29 -6.11 9.96 -89.31
C LYS A 29 -6.83 10.06 -87.97
N LEU A 30 -8.11 9.69 -87.93
CA LEU A 30 -8.90 9.67 -86.68
C LEU A 30 -8.42 8.56 -85.75
N LEU A 31 -8.03 7.39 -86.26
CA LEU A 31 -7.45 6.33 -85.45
C LEU A 31 -6.14 6.75 -84.78
N ILE A 32 -5.24 7.43 -85.49
CA ILE A 32 -3.99 7.92 -84.89
C ILE A 32 -4.30 8.96 -83.81
N LEU A 33 -5.19 9.92 -84.09
CA LEU A 33 -5.57 10.94 -83.11
C LEU A 33 -6.24 10.33 -81.88
N GLN A 34 -7.15 9.38 -82.08
CA GLN A 34 -7.83 8.64 -81.01
C GLN A 34 -6.84 7.83 -80.18
N THR A 35 -5.84 7.20 -80.82
CA THR A 35 -4.79 6.45 -80.12
C THR A 35 -3.92 7.37 -79.27
N ILE A 36 -3.51 8.53 -79.81
CA ILE A 36 -2.74 9.52 -79.05
C ILE A 36 -3.57 10.04 -77.86
N ALA A 37 -4.84 10.38 -78.06
CA ALA A 37 -5.73 10.81 -76.99
C ALA A 37 -5.90 9.73 -75.90
N PHE A 38 -6.05 8.46 -76.31
CA PHE A 38 -6.12 7.33 -75.39
C PHE A 38 -4.83 7.13 -74.60
N LEU A 39 -3.66 7.26 -75.25
CA LEU A 39 -2.36 7.16 -74.58
C LEU A 39 -2.12 8.29 -73.59
N VAL A 40 -2.52 9.53 -73.94
CA VAL A 40 -2.45 10.68 -73.02
C VAL A 40 -3.36 10.46 -71.81
N LEU A 41 -4.57 9.95 -72.02
CA LEU A 41 -5.49 9.58 -70.94
C LEU A 41 -4.89 8.48 -70.04
N LEU A 42 -4.34 7.41 -70.64
CA LEU A 42 -3.70 6.31 -69.90
C LEU A 42 -2.52 6.83 -69.07
N TRP A 43 -1.69 7.71 -69.64
CA TRP A 43 -0.60 8.36 -68.90
C TRP A 43 -1.10 9.18 -67.72
N PHE A 44 -2.18 9.95 -67.91
CA PHE A 44 -2.82 10.72 -66.85
C PHE A 44 -3.35 9.82 -65.74
N LEU A 45 -4.10 8.75 -66.07
CA LEU A 45 -4.60 7.78 -65.09
C LEU A 45 -3.47 7.08 -64.32
N LYS A 46 -2.40 6.66 -65.01
CA LYS A 46 -1.24 6.02 -64.38
C LYS A 46 -0.56 6.95 -63.38
N LYS A 47 -0.41 8.24 -63.73
CA LYS A 47 0.29 9.23 -62.90
C LYS A 47 -0.59 9.77 -61.76
N PHE A 48 -1.88 10.03 -61.99
CA PHE A 48 -2.75 10.74 -61.05
C PHE A 48 -3.73 9.85 -60.28
N VAL A 49 -4.27 8.79 -60.89
CA VAL A 49 -5.34 7.98 -60.28
C VAL A 49 -4.81 6.72 -59.60
N TYR A 50 -3.84 6.05 -60.22
CA TYR A 50 -3.23 4.84 -59.67
C TYR A 50 -2.56 5.03 -58.30
N PRO A 51 -1.70 6.07 -58.09
CA PRO A 51 -1.06 6.26 -56.79
C PRO A 51 -2.01 6.46 -55.60
N PRO A 52 -3.05 7.33 -55.65
CA PRO A 52 -3.97 7.47 -54.52
C PRO A 52 -4.81 6.21 -54.28
N LEU A 53 -5.12 5.43 -55.33
CA LEU A 53 -5.87 4.18 -55.18
C LEU A 53 -5.05 3.12 -54.43
N VAL A 54 -3.79 2.93 -54.80
CA VAL A 54 -2.88 1.98 -54.13
C VAL A 54 -2.62 2.44 -52.68
N ALA A 55 -2.36 3.73 -52.47
CA ALA A 55 -2.16 4.27 -51.11
C ALA A 55 -3.36 4.04 -50.17
N MET A 56 -4.59 4.08 -50.69
CA MET A 56 -5.78 3.76 -49.90
C MET A 56 -5.88 2.27 -49.54
N LEU A 57 -5.45 1.37 -50.44
CA LEU A 57 -5.40 -0.06 -50.18
C LEU A 57 -4.31 -0.40 -49.16
N ASP A 58 -3.10 0.12 -49.34
CA ASP A 58 -1.98 -0.05 -48.40
C ASP A 58 -2.34 0.48 -47.01
N LYS A 59 -3.03 1.64 -46.95
CA LYS A 59 -3.51 2.19 -45.67
C LYS A 59 -4.52 1.27 -44.97
N ARG A 60 -5.43 0.64 -45.72
CA ARG A 60 -6.39 -0.32 -45.15
C ARG A 60 -5.69 -1.57 -44.63
N GLU A 61 -4.75 -2.10 -45.39
CA GLU A 61 -3.98 -3.28 -44.99
C GLU A 61 -3.14 -2.98 -43.74
N ALA A 62 -2.41 -1.86 -43.73
CA ALA A 62 -1.65 -1.40 -42.58
C ALA A 62 -2.53 -1.18 -41.34
N GLN A 63 -3.72 -0.61 -41.50
CA GLN A 63 -4.64 -0.38 -40.38
C GLN A 63 -5.18 -1.71 -39.80
N ILE A 64 -5.45 -2.71 -40.64
CA ILE A 64 -5.88 -4.04 -40.19
C ILE A 64 -4.73 -4.74 -39.44
N GLU A 65 -3.52 -4.68 -39.99
CA GLU A 65 -2.36 -5.27 -39.33
C GLU A 65 -2.05 -4.59 -37.99
N GLU A 66 -2.06 -3.25 -37.97
CA GLU A 66 -1.80 -2.47 -36.76
C GLU A 66 -2.87 -2.72 -35.70
N SER A 67 -4.16 -2.71 -36.07
CA SER A 67 -5.24 -2.98 -35.12
C SER A 67 -5.19 -4.40 -34.56
N THR A 68 -4.84 -5.39 -35.38
CA THR A 68 -4.67 -6.78 -34.93
C THR A 68 -3.47 -6.91 -34.00
N ARG A 69 -2.34 -6.29 -34.36
CA ARG A 69 -1.11 -6.27 -33.55
C ARG A 69 -1.35 -5.58 -32.20
N ALA A 70 -2.02 -4.43 -32.21
CA ALA A 70 -2.38 -3.69 -31.01
C ALA A 70 -3.33 -4.49 -30.11
N ALA A 71 -4.30 -5.21 -30.67
CA ALA A 71 -5.21 -6.07 -29.91
C ALA A 71 -4.45 -7.23 -29.23
N VAL A 72 -3.54 -7.89 -29.95
CA VAL A 72 -2.69 -8.97 -29.39
C VAL A 72 -1.79 -8.42 -28.30
N GLU A 73 -1.15 -7.27 -28.51
CA GLU A 73 -0.29 -6.66 -27.53
C GLU A 73 -1.07 -6.19 -26.28
N ALA A 74 -2.25 -5.60 -26.47
CA ALA A 74 -3.13 -5.22 -25.36
C ALA A 74 -3.57 -6.45 -24.54
N SER A 75 -3.94 -7.55 -25.20
CA SER A 75 -4.27 -8.81 -24.53
C SER A 75 -3.08 -9.37 -23.75
N LYS A 76 -1.89 -9.37 -24.35
CA LYS A 76 -0.66 -9.81 -23.68
C LYS A 76 -0.32 -8.94 -22.46
N ARG A 77 -0.35 -7.62 -22.60
CA ARG A 77 -0.12 -6.68 -21.49
C ARG A 77 -1.16 -6.84 -20.38
N ALA A 78 -2.42 -7.09 -20.72
CA ALA A 78 -3.47 -7.36 -19.75
C ALA A 78 -3.19 -8.66 -18.97
N ALA A 79 -2.82 -9.73 -19.66
CA ALA A 79 -2.45 -11.00 -19.03
C ALA A 79 -1.20 -10.86 -18.13
N GLU A 80 -0.17 -10.15 -18.58
CA GLU A 80 1.02 -9.86 -17.78
C GLU A 80 0.70 -9.00 -16.55
N SER A 81 -0.17 -7.99 -16.70
CA SER A 81 -0.62 -7.15 -15.59
C SER A 81 -1.41 -7.97 -14.58
N GLN A 82 -2.32 -8.83 -15.03
CA GLN A 82 -3.07 -9.72 -14.15
C GLN A 82 -2.15 -10.66 -13.38
N ALA A 83 -1.18 -11.30 -14.05
CA ALA A 83 -0.20 -12.16 -13.40
C ALA A 83 0.65 -11.41 -12.36
N LYS A 84 1.03 -10.15 -12.63
CA LYS A 84 1.72 -9.29 -11.66
C LYS A 84 0.83 -8.98 -10.45
N VAL A 85 -0.42 -8.62 -10.68
CA VAL A 85 -1.40 -8.34 -9.61
C VAL A 85 -1.61 -9.58 -8.74
N ASP A 86 -1.79 -10.74 -9.34
CA ASP A 86 -1.99 -12.00 -8.62
C ASP A 86 -0.75 -12.35 -7.79
N LYS A 87 0.45 -12.14 -8.34
CA LYS A 87 1.71 -12.32 -7.61
C LYS A 87 1.81 -11.34 -6.42
N LEU A 88 1.56 -10.05 -6.64
CA LEU A 88 1.58 -9.04 -5.56
C LEU A 88 0.56 -9.37 -4.47
N LEU A 89 -0.65 -9.83 -4.84
CA LEU A 89 -1.66 -10.23 -3.88
C LEU A 89 -1.24 -11.46 -3.07
N ALA A 90 -0.58 -12.44 -3.71
CA ALA A 90 -0.06 -13.61 -3.01
C ALA A 90 1.05 -13.23 -2.03
N GLU A 91 1.96 -12.36 -2.45
CA GLU A 91 3.07 -11.83 -1.63
C GLU A 91 2.54 -11.01 -0.45
N ALA A 92 1.64 -10.05 -0.69
CA ALA A 92 1.01 -9.25 0.36
C ALA A 92 0.22 -10.11 1.36
N ARG A 93 -0.45 -11.18 0.90
CA ARG A 93 -1.11 -12.14 1.80
C ARG A 93 -0.11 -12.95 2.63
N SER A 94 1.05 -13.26 2.09
CA SER A 94 2.12 -13.96 2.82
C SER A 94 2.72 -13.05 3.88
N GLU A 95 3.08 -11.82 3.51
CA GLU A 95 3.61 -10.81 4.41
C GLU A 95 2.61 -10.48 5.52
N ALA A 96 1.31 -10.32 5.21
CA ALA A 96 0.28 -10.10 6.22
C ALA A 96 0.19 -11.28 7.22
N ARG A 97 0.31 -12.53 6.75
CA ARG A 97 0.33 -13.70 7.65
C ARG A 97 1.58 -13.70 8.53
N GLU A 98 2.72 -13.34 7.98
CA GLU A 98 3.98 -13.24 8.72
C GLU A 98 3.92 -12.15 9.79
N ILE A 99 3.43 -10.95 9.44
CA ILE A 99 3.22 -9.85 10.39
C ILE A 99 2.32 -10.29 11.55
N VAL A 100 1.20 -10.97 11.25
CA VAL A 100 0.28 -11.46 12.28
C VAL A 100 0.93 -12.55 13.15
N ALA A 101 1.73 -13.44 12.55
CA ALA A 101 2.44 -14.48 13.29
C ALA A 101 3.50 -13.88 14.23
N THR A 102 4.31 -12.95 13.72
CA THR A 102 5.32 -12.22 14.50
C THR A 102 4.68 -11.42 15.62
N ALA A 103 3.61 -10.66 15.34
CA ALA A 103 2.89 -9.90 16.35
C ALA A 103 2.31 -10.80 17.46
N LYS A 104 1.78 -11.99 17.12
CA LYS A 104 1.32 -12.96 18.12
C LYS A 104 2.45 -13.52 18.95
N SER A 105 3.59 -13.83 18.33
CA SER A 105 4.78 -14.32 19.03
C SER A 105 5.33 -13.26 19.98
N GLU A 106 5.47 -12.02 19.53
CA GLU A 106 5.93 -10.89 20.35
C GLU A 106 4.96 -10.59 21.48
N ALA A 107 3.65 -10.61 21.22
CA ALA A 107 2.65 -10.45 22.26
C ALA A 107 2.73 -11.56 23.33
N GLY A 108 2.93 -12.82 22.92
CA GLY A 108 3.11 -13.94 23.84
C GLY A 108 4.39 -13.82 24.69
N ALA A 109 5.50 -13.40 24.06
CA ALA A 109 6.75 -13.13 24.77
C ALA A 109 6.60 -11.97 25.76
N MET A 110 5.96 -10.87 25.33
CA MET A 110 5.68 -9.71 26.19
C MET A 110 4.79 -10.09 27.38
N LEU A 111 3.79 -10.94 27.18
CA LEU A 111 2.93 -11.42 28.26
C LEU A 111 3.73 -12.23 29.28
N THR A 112 4.57 -13.14 28.81
CA THR A 112 5.43 -13.98 29.65
C THR A 112 6.43 -13.14 30.46
N ASP A 113 7.07 -12.17 29.80
CA ASP A 113 7.99 -11.23 30.45
C ASP A 113 7.28 -10.34 31.48
N ALA A 114 6.06 -9.88 31.17
CA ALA A 114 5.24 -9.10 32.07
C ALA A 114 4.85 -9.92 33.30
N GLU A 115 4.39 -11.16 33.13
CA GLU A 115 4.07 -12.08 34.22
C GLU A 115 5.29 -12.35 35.11
N ALA A 116 6.45 -12.61 34.51
CA ALA A 116 7.70 -12.82 35.23
C ALA A 116 8.10 -11.58 36.07
N LYS A 117 8.04 -10.38 35.47
CA LYS A 117 8.32 -9.12 36.18
C LYS A 117 7.30 -8.86 37.30
N SER A 118 6.01 -9.08 37.04
CA SER A 118 4.96 -8.90 38.05
C SER A 118 5.15 -9.86 39.22
N LYS A 119 5.51 -11.12 38.96
CA LYS A 119 5.82 -12.09 40.02
C LYS A 119 7.02 -11.65 40.84
N GLN A 120 8.10 -11.22 40.19
CA GLN A 120 9.29 -10.71 40.87
C GLN A 120 8.99 -9.46 41.70
N GLN A 121 8.17 -8.54 41.19
CA GLN A 121 7.72 -7.37 41.94
C GLN A 121 6.87 -7.76 43.15
N ALA A 122 5.95 -8.71 42.99
CA ALA A 122 5.14 -9.21 44.10
C ALA A 122 6.01 -9.85 45.20
N GLU A 123 6.98 -10.67 44.82
CA GLU A 123 7.95 -11.27 45.75
C GLU A 123 8.76 -10.19 46.50
N ASN A 124 9.22 -9.16 45.78
CA ASN A 124 9.92 -8.02 46.39
C ASN A 124 9.04 -7.23 47.37
N ILE A 125 7.78 -6.98 47.01
CA ILE A 125 6.82 -6.29 47.89
C ILE A 125 6.57 -7.11 49.16
N VAL A 126 6.38 -8.41 49.03
CA VAL A 126 6.18 -9.30 50.18
C VAL A 126 7.42 -9.32 51.08
N ALA A 127 8.62 -9.41 50.50
CA ALA A 127 9.87 -9.36 51.26
C ALA A 127 10.03 -8.02 52.01
N GLN A 128 9.74 -6.88 51.36
CA GLN A 128 9.77 -5.56 51.99
C GLN A 128 8.72 -5.40 53.09
N ALA A 129 7.53 -5.96 52.91
CA ALA A 129 6.48 -5.96 53.91
C ALA A 129 6.90 -6.79 55.15
N GLN A 130 7.50 -7.96 54.94
CA GLN A 130 8.03 -8.79 56.03
C GLN A 130 9.15 -8.08 56.81
N ASP A 131 10.07 -7.41 56.12
CA ASP A 131 11.14 -6.64 56.76
C ASP A 131 10.58 -5.44 57.55
N SER A 132 9.59 -4.72 57.00
CA SER A 132 8.89 -3.64 57.69
C SER A 132 8.17 -4.13 58.94
N ILE A 133 7.44 -5.25 58.85
CA ILE A 133 6.74 -5.87 59.98
C ILE A 133 7.75 -6.28 61.06
N ALA A 134 8.89 -6.87 60.69
CA ALA A 134 9.92 -7.27 61.65
C ALA A 134 10.46 -6.05 62.42
N LYS A 135 10.70 -4.92 61.72
CA LYS A 135 11.12 -3.66 62.33
C LYS A 135 10.04 -3.07 63.24
N GLU A 136 8.79 -3.07 62.82
CA GLU A 136 7.65 -2.60 63.62
C GLU A 136 7.45 -3.43 64.88
N VAL A 137 7.58 -4.76 64.81
CA VAL A 137 7.50 -5.64 65.97
C VAL A 137 8.63 -5.36 66.97
N LEU A 138 9.85 -5.12 66.48
CA LEU A 138 10.97 -4.74 67.34
C LEU A 138 10.73 -3.38 68.01
N ALA A 139 10.22 -2.39 67.27
CA ALA A 139 9.86 -1.09 67.80
C ALA A 139 8.74 -1.19 68.86
N ALA A 140 7.69 -1.97 68.59
CA ALA A 140 6.58 -2.20 69.51
C ALA A 140 7.03 -2.91 70.79
N LYS A 141 7.90 -3.93 70.68
CA LYS A 141 8.49 -4.58 71.87
C LYS A 141 9.29 -3.61 72.72
N LYS A 142 10.07 -2.72 72.09
CA LYS A 142 10.84 -1.69 72.80
C LYS A 142 9.92 -0.68 73.49
N ALA A 143 8.84 -0.25 72.83
CA ALA A 143 7.84 0.63 73.42
C ALA A 143 7.15 -0.02 74.63
N LEU A 144 6.69 -1.27 74.49
CA LEU A 144 6.08 -2.04 75.60
C LEU A 144 7.05 -2.22 76.77
N HIS A 145 8.33 -2.48 76.49
CA HIS A 145 9.34 -2.60 77.54
C HIS A 145 9.49 -1.29 78.34
N ASN A 146 9.54 -0.16 77.66
CA ASN A 146 9.62 1.15 78.30
C ASN A 146 8.36 1.46 79.14
N GLU A 147 7.16 1.23 78.59
CA GLU A 147 5.90 1.39 79.33
C GLU A 147 5.84 0.48 80.57
N THR A 148 6.34 -0.76 80.44
CA THR A 148 6.37 -1.69 81.57
C THR A 148 7.32 -1.21 82.66
N ILE A 149 8.50 -0.67 82.32
CA ILE A 149 9.43 -0.09 83.30
C ILE A 149 8.75 1.06 84.06
N GLU A 150 8.03 1.94 83.34
CA GLU A 150 7.32 3.06 83.94
C GLU A 150 6.20 2.59 84.89
N LEU A 151 5.41 1.60 84.48
CA LEU A 151 4.38 0.99 85.33
C LEU A 151 4.97 0.31 86.58
N VAL A 152 6.08 -0.40 86.43
CA VAL A 152 6.78 -1.05 87.56
C VAL A 152 7.35 -0.01 88.52
N ALA A 153 7.92 1.08 88.01
CA ALA A 153 8.41 2.18 88.82
C ALA A 153 7.26 2.81 89.64
N GLN A 154 6.13 3.13 89.00
CA GLN A 154 4.94 3.66 89.68
C GLN A 154 4.36 2.69 90.72
N ALA A 155 4.33 1.39 90.41
CA ALA A 155 3.87 0.37 91.35
C ALA A 155 4.81 0.26 92.56
N THR A 156 6.12 0.26 92.32
CA THR A 156 7.14 0.22 93.38
C THR A 156 7.07 1.46 94.26
N GLU A 157 6.92 2.65 93.68
CA GLU A 157 6.72 3.91 94.41
C GLU A 157 5.49 3.84 95.33
N LYS A 158 4.36 3.32 94.82
CA LYS A 158 3.15 3.16 95.64
C LYS A 158 3.28 2.11 96.75
N VAL A 159 4.01 1.02 96.52
CA VAL A 159 4.23 -0.03 97.52
C VAL A 159 5.17 0.48 98.60
N VAL A 160 6.34 1.02 98.22
CA VAL A 160 7.31 1.60 99.16
C VAL A 160 6.65 2.73 99.95
N GLY A 161 5.95 3.66 99.31
CA GLY A 161 5.24 4.73 100.00
C GLY A 161 4.16 4.27 100.99
N LYS A 162 3.65 3.03 100.86
CA LYS A 162 2.73 2.41 101.84
C LYS A 162 3.43 1.60 102.93
N THR A 163 4.65 1.13 102.72
CA THR A 163 5.40 0.23 103.63
C THR A 163 6.59 0.90 104.32
N VAL A 164 6.77 2.22 104.16
CA VAL A 164 7.82 2.99 104.86
C VAL A 164 7.43 3.16 106.32
N ASN A 165 8.24 2.55 107.20
CA ASN A 165 8.17 2.62 108.65
C ASN A 165 9.53 3.12 109.16
N ALA A 166 9.59 3.74 110.34
CA ALA A 166 10.85 4.27 110.91
C ALA A 166 11.98 3.22 111.04
N GLU A 167 11.65 1.93 111.20
CA GLU A 167 12.63 0.83 111.25
C GLU A 167 13.23 0.48 109.87
N VAL A 168 12.49 0.68 108.78
CA VAL A 168 12.97 0.40 107.42
C VAL A 168 13.97 1.48 106.99
N ASP A 169 13.70 2.75 107.29
CA ASP A 169 14.60 3.88 106.99
C ASP A 169 15.98 3.73 107.64
N ASP A 170 16.04 3.34 108.92
CA ASP A 170 17.32 3.17 109.63
C ASP A 170 18.17 2.04 109.02
N SER A 171 17.52 0.98 108.50
CA SER A 171 18.20 -0.14 107.83
C SER A 171 18.71 0.22 106.42
N VAL A 172 17.95 1.00 105.65
CA VAL A 172 18.34 1.43 104.29
C VAL A 172 19.45 2.49 104.35
N ILE A 173 19.38 3.41 105.32
CA ILE A 173 20.43 4.42 105.55
C ILE A 173 21.75 3.75 105.96
N LYS A 174 21.71 2.73 106.84
CA LYS A 174 22.90 1.96 107.20
C LYS A 174 23.48 1.15 106.04
N ALA A 175 22.63 0.58 105.17
CA ALA A 175 23.08 -0.13 103.97
C ALA A 175 23.73 0.81 102.94
N ALA A 176 23.13 1.97 102.68
CA ALA A 176 23.68 2.97 101.75
C ALA A 176 24.96 3.64 102.25
N LEU A 177 25.17 3.70 103.57
CA LEU A 177 26.41 4.17 104.20
C LEU A 177 27.43 3.03 104.46
N GLY A 178 27.06 1.77 104.16
CA GLY A 178 27.87 0.58 104.41
C GLY A 178 28.59 0.00 103.18
N ASP A 179 28.19 0.37 101.97
CA ASP A 179 28.83 -0.03 100.70
C ASP A 179 29.79 1.08 100.18
N ALA A 180 30.77 1.44 101.01
CA ALA A 180 31.96 2.19 100.62
C ALA A 180 33.23 1.50 101.12
#